data_AF-M7YLG4-F1
#
_entry.id   AF-M7YLG4-F1
#
_cell.length_a   1.000
_cell.length_b   1.000
_cell.length_c   1.000
_cell.angle_alpha   90.00
_cell.angle_beta   90.00
_cell.angle_gamma   90.00
#
_symmetry.space_group_name_H-M   'P 1'
#
loop_
_entity.id
_entity.type
_entity.pdbx_description
1 polymer ?
#
loop_
_entity_poly.entity_id
_entity_poly.type
_entity_poly.pdbx_seq_one_letter_code
_entity_poly.pdbx_strand_id
1 'polypeptide(L)'
;MPPPPQTPEEAALTAYQAAFGWAGLAPVFIDLTGDDGDGDADIKDKGKADNLLGLDDFHRFLFSADLNPPVRRPRVHHDMSQPLSHYYVYTGHNSYLTGNQLSSDCSDVPIIKALQRGVRVIELDMWPNSAKDDISILHGRLLATNTLPLPST
;
A
#
# COMPACT_ATOMS: atom_id res chain seq x y z
N MET A 1 19.23 -52.13 5.55
CA MET A 1 17.84 -51.84 5.96
C MET A 1 17.43 -50.59 5.20
N PRO A 2 16.29 -50.58 4.47
CA PRO A 2 15.79 -49.34 3.87
C PRO A 2 15.39 -48.35 5.00
N PRO A 3 15.48 -47.03 4.76
CA PRO A 3 15.00 -46.04 5.72
C PRO A 3 13.49 -46.24 5.96
N PRO A 4 12.99 -45.89 7.16
CA PRO A 4 11.56 -45.92 7.43
C PRO A 4 10.81 -45.02 6.44
N PRO A 5 9.57 -45.38 6.06
CA PRO A 5 8.75 -44.54 5.19
C PRO A 5 8.50 -43.19 5.85
N GLN A 6 8.83 -42.12 5.14
CA GLN A 6 8.58 -40.75 5.57
C GLN A 6 7.09 -40.44 5.53
N THR A 7 6.62 -39.59 6.44
CA THR A 7 5.26 -39.05 6.32
C THR A 7 5.19 -38.09 5.12
N PRO A 8 4.00 -37.85 4.54
CA PRO A 8 3.83 -36.87 3.47
C PRO A 8 4.34 -35.47 3.85
N GLU A 9 4.21 -35.10 5.13
CA GLU A 9 4.69 -33.83 5.68
C GLU A 9 6.22 -33.75 5.71
N GLU A 10 6.90 -34.81 6.18
CA GLU A 10 8.37 -34.89 6.20
C GLU A 10 8.96 -34.85 4.77
N ALA A 11 8.30 -35.52 3.83
CA ALA A 11 8.67 -35.50 2.42
C ALA A 11 8.48 -34.10 1.80
N ALA A 12 7.37 -33.42 2.10
CA ALA A 12 7.09 -32.08 1.62
C ALA A 12 8.07 -31.04 2.19
N LEU A 13 8.39 -31.14 3.49
CA LEU A 13 9.36 -30.26 4.15
C LEU A 13 10.77 -30.44 3.57
N THR A 14 11.19 -31.68 3.37
CA THR A 14 12.48 -32.02 2.76
C THR A 14 12.58 -31.48 1.33
N ALA A 15 11.51 -31.66 0.53
CA ALA A 15 11.45 -31.12 -0.84
C ALA A 15 11.52 -29.58 -0.85
N TYR A 16 10.82 -28.91 0.06
CA TYR A 16 10.84 -27.45 0.19
C TYR A 16 12.23 -26.92 0.58
N GLN A 17 12.86 -27.51 1.59
CA GLN A 17 14.21 -27.12 2.03
C GLN A 17 15.25 -27.34 0.92
N ALA A 18 15.15 -28.45 0.19
CA ALA A 18 16.03 -28.74 -0.95
C ALA A 18 15.83 -27.76 -2.11
N ALA A 19 14.59 -27.34 -2.38
CA ALA A 19 14.28 -26.44 -3.50
C ALA A 19 14.64 -24.97 -3.21
N PHE A 20 14.50 -24.51 -1.96
CA PHE A 20 14.58 -23.08 -1.64
C PHE A 20 15.68 -22.70 -0.65
N GLY A 21 16.44 -23.65 -0.10
CA GLY A 21 17.59 -23.38 0.79
C GLY A 21 17.22 -22.63 2.07
N TRP A 22 15.95 -22.68 2.49
CA TRP A 22 15.42 -21.88 3.59
C TRP A 22 15.72 -22.52 4.96
N ALA A 23 16.43 -21.79 5.82
CA ALA A 23 16.79 -22.20 7.20
C ALA A 23 15.92 -21.53 8.29
N GLY A 24 14.82 -20.87 7.90
CA GLY A 24 13.90 -20.21 8.83
C GLY A 24 12.86 -21.15 9.46
N LEU A 25 11.83 -20.58 10.07
CA LEU A 25 10.70 -21.33 10.64
C LEU A 25 10.10 -22.29 9.60
N ALA A 26 9.61 -23.44 10.07
CA ALA A 26 8.97 -24.44 9.22
C ALA A 26 7.85 -23.79 8.40
N PRO A 27 7.73 -24.12 7.10
CA PRO A 27 6.63 -23.66 6.28
C PRO A 27 5.31 -24.16 6.88
N VAL A 28 4.30 -23.30 6.88
CA VAL A 28 2.94 -23.70 7.22
C VAL A 28 2.34 -24.37 6.01
N PHE A 29 1.96 -25.64 6.15
CA PHE A 29 1.24 -26.37 5.13
C PHE A 29 -0.26 -26.05 5.26
N ILE A 30 -0.85 -25.61 4.15
CA ILE A 30 -2.29 -25.36 4.03
C ILE A 30 -2.89 -26.56 3.32
N ASP A 31 -3.84 -27.22 3.97
CA ASP A 31 -4.59 -28.29 3.34
C ASP A 31 -5.74 -27.69 2.52
N LEU A 32 -5.55 -27.70 1.19
CA LEU A 32 -6.53 -27.21 0.22
C LEU A 32 -7.54 -28.30 -0.19
N THR A 33 -7.49 -29.48 0.41
CA THR A 33 -8.40 -30.60 0.09
C THR A 33 -9.66 -30.62 0.95
N GLY A 34 -9.87 -29.58 1.77
CA GLY A 34 -11.00 -29.44 2.69
C GLY A 34 -12.35 -29.69 2.02
N ASP A 35 -13.02 -30.73 2.50
CA ASP A 35 -14.38 -31.14 2.18
C ASP A 35 -15.38 -30.07 2.66
N ASP A 36 -16.26 -29.60 1.78
CA ASP A 36 -17.33 -28.63 2.09
C ASP A 36 -18.49 -29.27 2.90
N GLY A 37 -18.18 -30.27 3.74
CA GLY A 37 -19.10 -31.25 4.31
C GLY A 37 -20.27 -30.63 5.09
N ASP A 38 -21.41 -30.53 4.42
CA ASP A 38 -22.75 -30.43 4.98
C ASP A 38 -23.17 -31.79 5.57
N GLY A 39 -22.56 -32.19 6.70
CA GLY A 39 -22.78 -33.54 7.22
C GLY A 39 -22.53 -33.68 8.71
N ASP A 40 -23.64 -33.84 9.44
CA ASP A 40 -23.73 -34.39 10.79
C ASP A 40 -22.90 -35.69 10.90
N ALA A 41 -21.74 -35.63 11.55
CA ALA A 41 -21.00 -36.81 11.96
C ALA A 41 -20.20 -36.56 13.25
N ASP A 42 -20.63 -37.24 14.29
CA ASP A 42 -19.98 -37.43 15.58
C ASP A 42 -18.51 -37.89 15.39
N ILE A 43 -17.54 -37.07 15.80
CA ILE A 43 -16.11 -37.46 15.78
C ILE A 43 -15.55 -37.38 17.20
N LYS A 44 -15.43 -38.56 17.81
CA LYS A 44 -14.49 -38.83 18.90
C LYS A 44 -13.16 -39.30 18.34
N ASP A 45 -12.12 -38.70 18.92
CA ASP A 45 -10.81 -39.27 19.29
C ASP A 45 -9.58 -38.87 18.46
N LYS A 46 -8.75 -38.07 19.16
CA LYS A 46 -7.29 -38.10 19.28
C LYS A 46 -6.41 -37.71 18.08
N GLY A 47 -5.87 -36.50 18.23
CA GLY A 47 -4.46 -36.37 18.63
C GLY A 47 -3.48 -36.18 17.48
N LYS A 48 -2.94 -34.95 17.42
CA LYS A 48 -1.75 -34.51 16.68
C LYS A 48 -1.97 -34.08 15.22
N ALA A 49 -2.66 -32.94 15.08
CA ALA A 49 -2.53 -32.03 13.94
C ALA A 49 -2.27 -30.61 14.47
N ASP A 50 -1.26 -30.50 15.33
CA ASP A 50 -0.77 -29.26 15.90
C ASP A 50 0.06 -28.51 14.84
N ASN A 51 -0.63 -27.83 13.89
CA ASN A 51 -0.17 -26.66 13.08
C ASN A 51 -0.79 -26.57 11.66
N LEU A 52 -1.74 -27.43 11.29
CA LEU A 52 -2.37 -27.33 9.96
C LEU A 52 -3.45 -26.24 9.93
N LEU A 53 -3.32 -25.29 9.01
CA LEU A 53 -4.36 -24.32 8.68
C LEU A 53 -5.33 -24.94 7.67
N GLY A 54 -6.62 -24.91 7.95
CA GLY A 54 -7.64 -25.31 6.98
C GLY A 54 -7.81 -24.28 5.86
N LEU A 55 -8.50 -24.66 4.78
CA LEU A 55 -8.85 -23.77 3.68
C LEU A 55 -9.59 -22.51 4.17
N ASP A 56 -10.52 -22.68 5.12
CA ASP A 56 -11.26 -21.57 5.74
C ASP A 56 -10.36 -20.60 6.50
N ASP A 57 -9.36 -21.12 7.22
CA ASP A 57 -8.39 -20.28 7.94
C ASP A 57 -7.51 -19.50 6.96
N PHE A 58 -7.12 -20.13 5.85
CA PHE A 58 -6.35 -19.46 4.80
C PHE A 58 -7.18 -18.36 4.09
N HIS A 59 -8.43 -18.64 3.73
CA HIS A 59 -9.35 -17.63 3.21
C HIS A 59 -9.52 -16.48 4.19
N ARG A 60 -9.73 -16.79 5.47
CA ARG A 60 -9.83 -15.77 6.53
C ARG A 60 -8.57 -14.95 6.64
N PHE A 61 -7.38 -15.56 6.53
CA PHE A 61 -6.11 -14.84 6.54
C PHE A 61 -5.97 -13.89 5.34
N LEU A 62 -6.23 -14.37 4.13
CA LEU A 62 -6.05 -13.58 2.89
C LEU A 62 -6.86 -12.28 2.91
N PHE A 63 -8.09 -12.33 3.42
CA PHE A 63 -9.01 -11.18 3.47
C PHE A 63 -9.04 -10.47 4.83
N SER A 64 -8.28 -10.93 5.82
CA SER A 64 -8.19 -10.25 7.10
C SER A 64 -7.32 -9.01 6.99
N ALA A 65 -7.92 -7.84 7.23
CA ALA A 65 -7.20 -6.58 7.32
C ALA A 65 -6.21 -6.53 8.49
N ASP A 66 -6.44 -7.32 9.55
CA ASP A 66 -5.58 -7.38 10.73
C ASP A 66 -4.35 -8.28 10.51
N LEU A 67 -4.54 -9.42 9.84
CA LEU A 67 -3.49 -10.42 9.64
C LEU A 67 -2.71 -10.21 8.33
N ASN A 68 -3.36 -9.68 7.30
CA ASN A 68 -2.79 -9.39 5.99
C ASN A 68 -3.09 -7.95 5.54
N PRO A 69 -2.65 -6.92 6.30
CA PRO A 69 -2.85 -5.53 5.88
C PRO A 69 -2.03 -5.23 4.61
N PRO A 70 -2.60 -4.50 3.63
CA PRO A 70 -1.91 -4.17 2.38
C PRO A 70 -0.62 -3.35 2.60
N VAL A 71 -0.51 -2.62 3.72
CA VAL A 71 0.71 -1.95 4.17
C VAL A 71 0.82 -2.07 5.69
N ARG A 72 1.84 -2.78 6.17
CA ARG A 72 1.98 -3.19 7.58
C ARG A 72 2.21 -2.06 8.59
N ARG A 73 2.53 -0.83 8.18
CA ARG A 73 2.84 0.27 9.11
C ARG A 73 2.47 1.65 8.56
N PRO A 74 1.52 2.38 9.17
CA PRO A 74 1.29 3.80 8.88
C PRO A 74 2.38 4.71 9.48
N ARG A 75 3.45 4.14 10.05
CA ARG A 75 4.53 4.87 10.71
C ARG A 75 5.81 4.81 9.87
N VAL A 76 6.55 5.92 9.91
CA VAL A 76 7.87 6.04 9.30
C VAL A 76 8.81 5.01 9.94
N HIS A 77 9.46 4.21 9.10
CA HIS A 77 10.40 3.15 9.51
C HIS A 77 11.72 3.19 8.74
N HIS A 78 11.83 4.05 7.73
CA HIS A 78 13.10 4.34 7.05
C HIS A 78 13.94 5.28 7.93
N ASP A 79 15.27 5.20 7.80
CA ASP A 79 16.16 6.23 8.34
C ASP A 79 15.85 7.56 7.67
N MET A 80 15.46 8.58 8.44
CA MET A 80 15.12 9.93 7.95
C MET A 80 16.25 10.95 8.17
N SER A 81 17.47 10.49 8.50
CA SER A 81 18.64 11.34 8.73
C SER A 81 19.55 11.52 7.51
N GLN A 82 19.30 10.79 6.42
CA GLN A 82 20.08 10.91 5.17
C GLN A 82 19.76 12.22 4.44
N PRO A 83 20.60 12.66 3.48
CA PRO A 83 20.29 13.81 2.63
C PRO A 83 18.98 13.63 1.84
N LEU A 84 18.26 14.73 1.56
CA LEU A 84 16.96 14.71 0.88
C LEU A 84 16.98 13.99 -0.49
N SER A 85 18.11 14.06 -1.21
CA SER A 85 18.31 13.40 -2.50
C SER A 85 18.27 11.88 -2.45
N HIS A 86 18.31 11.26 -1.27
CA HIS A 86 18.23 9.81 -1.10
C HIS A 86 16.78 9.30 -0.99
N TYR A 87 15.79 10.19 -1.02
CA TYR A 87 14.38 9.85 -0.86
C TYR A 87 13.58 10.20 -2.11
N TYR A 88 12.60 9.35 -2.43
CA TYR A 88 11.52 9.74 -3.32
C TYR A 88 10.58 10.70 -2.59
N VAL A 89 10.28 11.83 -3.22
CA VAL A 89 9.39 12.84 -2.67
C VAL A 89 8.09 12.84 -3.45
N TYR A 90 6.95 12.77 -2.75
CA TYR A 90 5.64 12.90 -3.38
C TYR A 90 5.37 14.37 -3.69
N THR A 91 5.40 14.74 -4.97
CA THR A 91 5.28 16.12 -5.47
C THR A 91 3.97 16.32 -6.23
N GLY A 92 3.41 17.54 -6.16
CA GLY A 92 2.29 17.99 -6.98
C GLY A 92 2.74 18.99 -8.03
N HIS A 93 2.37 18.77 -9.29
CA HIS A 93 2.62 19.67 -10.42
C HIS A 93 1.39 20.53 -10.68
N ASN A 94 1.56 21.84 -10.86
CA ASN A 94 0.49 22.83 -10.99
C ASN A 94 -0.65 22.62 -9.98
N SER A 95 -0.28 22.59 -8.70
CA SER A 95 -1.14 22.14 -7.59
C SER A 95 -2.38 23.02 -7.37
N TYR A 96 -2.37 24.22 -7.94
CA TYR A 96 -3.46 25.18 -7.91
C TYR A 96 -4.54 24.90 -8.97
N LEU A 97 -4.30 24.05 -9.97
CA LEU A 97 -5.29 23.76 -11.02
C LEU A 97 -6.42 22.87 -10.51
N THR A 98 -7.66 23.25 -10.84
CA THR A 98 -8.86 22.47 -10.50
C THR A 98 -9.15 21.35 -11.50
N GLY A 99 -8.52 21.39 -12.68
CA GLY A 99 -8.74 20.43 -13.75
C GLY A 99 -7.56 20.33 -14.73
N ASN A 100 -7.83 20.53 -16.01
CA ASN A 100 -6.85 20.37 -17.09
C ASN A 100 -5.87 21.55 -17.21
N GLN A 101 -4.73 21.34 -17.90
CA GLN A 101 -3.65 22.32 -18.04
C GLN A 101 -3.99 23.52 -18.94
N LEU A 102 -5.05 23.45 -19.75
CA LEU A 102 -5.33 24.45 -20.79
C LEU A 102 -6.41 25.45 -20.41
N SER A 103 -7.47 25.00 -19.74
CA SER A 103 -8.70 25.78 -19.56
C SER A 103 -9.37 25.64 -18.20
N SER A 104 -8.71 25.02 -17.21
CA SER A 104 -9.29 24.92 -15.87
C SER A 104 -8.98 26.13 -15.01
N ASP A 105 -9.85 26.36 -14.03
CA ASP A 105 -9.70 27.43 -13.06
C ASP A 105 -8.61 27.10 -12.01
N CYS A 106 -8.12 28.13 -11.34
CA CYS A 106 -7.15 28.03 -10.25
C CYS A 106 -7.85 28.14 -8.88
N SER A 107 -7.44 27.34 -7.91
CA SER A 107 -7.97 27.36 -6.54
C SER A 107 -6.94 26.82 -5.53
N ASP A 108 -7.06 27.23 -4.29
CA ASP A 108 -6.38 26.68 -3.12
C ASP A 108 -6.91 25.30 -2.69
N VAL A 109 -8.17 24.98 -3.01
CA VAL A 109 -8.80 23.68 -2.70
C VAL A 109 -7.99 22.46 -3.16
N PRO A 110 -7.52 22.35 -4.42
CA PRO A 110 -6.67 21.24 -4.85
C PRO A 110 -5.33 21.17 -4.09
N ILE A 111 -4.77 22.31 -3.69
CA ILE A 111 -3.56 22.37 -2.84
C ILE A 111 -3.84 21.74 -1.47
N ILE A 112 -4.94 22.17 -0.81
CA ILE A 112 -5.34 21.64 0.50
C ILE A 112 -5.52 20.11 0.42
N LYS A 113 -6.22 19.63 -0.62
CA LYS A 113 -6.44 18.20 -0.84
C LYS A 113 -5.14 17.44 -1.11
N ALA A 114 -4.20 18.00 -1.86
CA ALA A 114 -2.90 17.41 -2.12
C ALA A 114 -2.09 17.24 -0.83
N LEU A 115 -2.04 18.28 0.01
CA LEU A 115 -1.34 18.25 1.30
C LEU A 115 -1.96 17.22 2.26
N GLN A 116 -3.30 17.14 2.33
CA GLN A 116 -4.01 16.12 3.12
C GLN A 116 -3.71 14.68 2.65
N ARG A 117 -3.44 14.47 1.37
CA ARG A 117 -3.04 13.17 0.79
C ARG A 117 -1.56 12.84 1.00
N GLY A 118 -0.78 13.74 1.58
CA GLY A 118 0.63 13.49 1.90
C GLY A 118 1.64 14.05 0.89
N VAL A 119 1.22 14.89 -0.06
CA VAL A 119 2.16 15.65 -0.91
C VAL A 119 3.09 16.50 -0.04
N ARG A 120 4.35 16.61 -0.45
CA ARG A 120 5.41 17.35 0.27
C ARG A 120 5.98 18.53 -0.51
N VAL A 121 5.68 18.62 -1.80
CA VAL A 121 6.08 19.74 -2.66
C VAL A 121 4.89 20.15 -3.51
N ILE A 122 4.61 21.45 -3.55
CA ILE A 122 3.59 22.05 -4.40
C ILE A 122 4.26 23.07 -5.34
N GLU A 123 3.65 23.27 -6.50
CA GLU A 123 4.08 24.24 -7.50
C GLU A 123 3.09 25.42 -7.53
N LEU A 124 3.64 26.64 -7.63
CA LEU A 124 2.92 27.90 -7.69
C LEU A 124 3.50 28.78 -8.79
N ASP A 125 2.74 28.97 -9.87
CA ASP A 125 3.11 29.85 -10.96
C ASP A 125 2.71 31.29 -10.63
N MET A 126 3.69 32.10 -10.23
CA MET A 126 3.47 33.47 -9.78
C MET A 126 3.59 34.47 -10.93
N TRP A 127 2.57 35.29 -11.12
CA TRP A 127 2.52 36.33 -12.15
C TRP A 127 2.07 37.67 -11.57
N PRO A 128 2.57 38.81 -12.08
CA PRO A 128 1.99 40.11 -11.72
C PRO A 128 0.52 40.17 -12.12
N ASN A 129 -0.33 40.70 -11.24
CA ASN A 129 -1.73 40.97 -11.58
C ASN A 129 -1.83 42.08 -12.65
N SER A 130 -3.03 42.27 -13.22
CA SER A 130 -3.25 43.27 -14.28
C SER A 130 -2.94 44.71 -13.85
N ALA A 131 -3.10 45.03 -12.57
CA ALA A 131 -2.81 46.34 -11.99
C ALA A 131 -1.31 46.54 -11.65
N LYS A 132 -0.51 45.48 -11.68
CA LYS A 132 0.92 45.42 -11.32
C LYS A 132 1.24 45.86 -9.89
N ASP A 133 0.27 45.75 -8.99
CA ASP A 133 0.41 46.08 -7.57
C ASP A 133 0.42 44.83 -6.67
N ASP A 134 0.06 43.67 -7.21
CA ASP A 134 0.01 42.40 -6.48
C ASP A 134 0.36 41.20 -7.39
N ILE A 135 0.39 40.00 -6.81
CA ILE A 135 0.72 38.73 -7.46
C ILE A 135 -0.53 37.84 -7.54
N SER A 136 -0.69 37.18 -8.69
CA SER A 136 -1.72 36.17 -8.93
C SER A 136 -1.08 34.83 -9.25
N ILE A 137 -1.71 33.74 -8.80
CA ILE A 137 -1.34 32.39 -9.19
C ILE A 137 -2.18 31.97 -10.40
N LEU A 138 -1.52 31.65 -11.51
CA LEU A 138 -2.17 31.26 -12.77
C LEU A 138 -1.21 30.48 -13.69
N HIS A 139 -1.76 29.58 -14.50
CA HIS A 139 -0.97 28.82 -15.48
C HIS A 139 -0.67 29.68 -16.71
N GLY A 140 0.62 29.86 -17.01
CA GLY A 140 1.09 30.82 -18.02
C GLY A 140 0.46 30.65 -19.40
N ARG A 141 -0.05 31.77 -19.95
CA ARG A 141 -0.37 32.01 -21.38
C ARG A 141 -1.48 31.18 -22.06
N LEU A 142 -2.26 30.41 -21.32
CA LEU A 142 -3.50 29.82 -21.82
C LEU A 142 -4.68 30.30 -20.97
N LEU A 143 -5.87 30.31 -21.58
CA LEU A 143 -7.13 30.95 -21.14
C LEU A 143 -7.64 30.49 -19.76
N ALA A 144 -6.86 30.68 -18.69
CA ALA A 144 -7.32 30.50 -17.32
C ALA A 144 -8.22 31.68 -16.99
N THR A 145 -9.52 31.41 -16.91
CA THR A 145 -10.58 32.41 -16.73
C THR A 145 -10.60 33.03 -15.34
N ASN A 146 -10.07 32.34 -14.32
CA ASN A 146 -10.03 32.82 -12.94
C ASN A 146 -8.64 32.68 -12.32
N THR A 147 -8.20 33.75 -11.67
CA THR A 147 -6.92 33.84 -10.94
C THR A 147 -7.14 33.61 -9.45
N LEU A 148 -6.16 33.02 -8.77
CA LEU A 148 -6.16 32.95 -7.31
C LEU A 148 -5.30 34.11 -6.77
N PRO A 149 -5.90 35.13 -6.14
CA PRO A 149 -5.14 36.18 -5.45
C PRO A 149 -4.47 35.60 -4.20
N LEU A 150 -3.25 36.04 -3.89
CA LEU A 150 -2.63 35.71 -2.62
C LEU A 150 -3.32 36.50 -1.49
N PRO A 151 -3.51 35.91 -0.29
CA PRO A 151 -4.07 36.66 0.84
C PRO A 151 -3.13 37.81 1.21
N SER A 152 -3.68 39.02 1.33
CA SER A 152 -2.96 40.19 1.85
C SER A 152 -2.66 39.99 3.33
N THR A 153 -1.40 40.25 3.71
CA THR A 153 -0.86 40.15 5.08
C THR A 153 -1.52 41.09 6.06
#